data_AF-A0A822BL23-F1
#
_entry.id   AF-A0A822BL23-F1
#
_cell.length_a   1.000
_cell.length_b   1.000
_cell.length_c   1.000
_cell.angle_alpha   90.00
_cell.angle_beta   90.00
_cell.angle_gamma   90.00
#
_symmetry.space_group_name_H-M   'P 1'
#
loop_
_entity.id
_entity.type
_entity.pdbx_description
1 polymer ?
#
loop_
_entity_poly.entity_id
_entity_poly.type
_entity_poly.pdbx_seq_one_letter_code
_entity_poly.pdbx_strand_id
1 'polypeptide(L)'
;PRKEREETTERYSRALLTLFVPWRSVHDLCALNQTWAEALEVQKPLISLASLKIIENIQLLHERKHDRDEHLRQVLVEAQSDNSIDPVLIPNYYEEDQNTEDDYPEQLLQMLSIVNEATTNAYSALNGNQEQRYLYDALQAIDNTDRFALLNGE
;
A
#
# COMPACT_ATOMS: atom_id res chain seq x y z
N PRO A 1 -0.21 -11.20 -7.61
CA PRO A 1 -1.37 -12.08 -7.33
C PRO A 1 -2.31 -12.13 -8.54
N ARG A 2 -2.75 -13.32 -8.98
CA ARG A 2 -3.53 -13.49 -10.21
C ARG A 2 -5.03 -13.67 -9.89
N LYS A 3 -5.93 -13.14 -10.74
CA LYS A 3 -7.38 -13.35 -10.57
C LYS A 3 -7.81 -14.81 -10.73
N GLU A 4 -7.12 -15.51 -11.63
CA GLU A 4 -7.62 -16.76 -12.22
C GLU A 4 -7.26 -18.01 -11.41
N ARG A 5 -6.40 -17.87 -10.39
CA ARG A 5 -6.09 -18.96 -9.47
C ARG A 5 -6.88 -18.77 -8.18
N GLU A 6 -7.79 -19.69 -7.90
CA GLU A 6 -8.60 -19.71 -6.67
C GLU A 6 -7.73 -19.62 -5.40
N GLU A 7 -6.57 -20.29 -5.39
CA GLU A 7 -5.57 -20.22 -4.31
C GLU A 7 -5.05 -18.79 -4.04
N THR A 8 -5.09 -17.91 -5.04
CA THR A 8 -4.62 -16.53 -4.92
C THR A 8 -5.74 -15.49 -4.93
N THR A 9 -7.00 -15.91 -5.10
CA THR A 9 -8.15 -15.00 -5.21
C THR A 9 -8.34 -14.17 -3.94
N GLU A 10 -8.25 -14.78 -2.76
CA GLU A 10 -8.34 -14.06 -1.48
C GLU A 10 -7.17 -13.06 -1.31
N ARG A 11 -5.95 -13.49 -1.63
CA ARG A 11 -4.75 -12.66 -1.54
C ARG A 11 -4.80 -11.48 -2.51
N TYR A 12 -5.27 -11.73 -3.73
CA TYR A 12 -5.51 -10.73 -4.76
C TYR A 12 -6.57 -9.72 -4.28
N SER A 13 -7.69 -10.20 -3.77
CA SER A 13 -8.81 -9.37 -3.35
C SER A 13 -8.44 -8.49 -2.16
N ARG A 14 -7.73 -9.06 -1.18
CA ARG A 14 -7.14 -8.32 -0.05
C ARG A 14 -6.18 -7.24 -0.53
N ALA A 15 -5.23 -7.56 -1.41
CA ALA A 15 -4.26 -6.59 -1.91
C ALA A 15 -4.92 -5.42 -2.63
N LEU A 16 -5.95 -5.69 -3.45
CA LEU A 16 -6.69 -4.64 -4.13
C LEU A 16 -7.45 -3.73 -3.17
N LEU A 17 -8.14 -4.31 -2.20
CA LEU A 17 -8.89 -3.57 -1.18
C LEU A 17 -7.97 -2.64 -0.39
N THR A 18 -6.82 -3.15 0.07
CA THR A 18 -5.84 -2.34 0.81
C THR A 18 -5.26 -1.18 0.01
N LEU A 19 -5.08 -1.34 -1.30
CA LEU A 19 -4.44 -0.33 -2.17
C LEU A 19 -5.42 0.70 -2.73
N PHE A 20 -6.65 0.29 -3.02
CA PHE A 20 -7.57 1.09 -3.84
C PHE A 20 -8.83 1.54 -3.10
N VAL A 21 -9.09 1.04 -1.89
CA VAL A 21 -10.17 1.52 -1.04
C VAL A 21 -9.59 2.31 0.13
N PRO A 22 -10.14 3.48 0.49
CA PRO A 22 -9.74 4.17 1.70
C PRO A 22 -10.21 3.41 2.96
N TRP A 23 -9.32 3.21 3.92
CA TRP A 23 -9.63 2.51 5.17
C TRP A 23 -8.93 3.15 6.37
N ARG A 24 -9.58 3.05 7.54
CA ARG A 24 -9.03 3.42 8.85
C ARG A 24 -8.91 2.21 9.76
N SER A 25 -9.70 1.18 9.52
CA SER A 25 -9.61 -0.11 10.18
C SER A 25 -9.77 -1.24 9.16
N VAL A 26 -9.33 -2.45 9.53
CA VAL A 26 -9.51 -3.62 8.67
C VAL A 26 -10.99 -3.91 8.42
N HIS A 27 -11.88 -3.56 9.36
CA HIS A 27 -13.32 -3.74 9.21
C HIS A 27 -13.93 -2.86 8.12
N ASP A 28 -13.25 -1.78 7.71
CA ASP A 28 -13.67 -0.97 6.56
C ASP A 28 -13.43 -1.72 5.24
N LEU A 29 -12.43 -2.61 5.21
CA LEU A 29 -12.07 -3.42 4.05
C LEU A 29 -12.81 -4.76 4.01
N CYS A 30 -12.95 -5.42 5.16
CA CYS A 30 -13.58 -6.73 5.24
C CYS A 30 -14.29 -6.93 6.59
N ALA A 31 -15.60 -7.20 6.54
CA ALA A 31 -16.36 -7.57 7.73
C ALA A 31 -15.97 -8.97 8.24
N LEU A 32 -16.16 -9.23 9.54
CA LEU A 32 -15.80 -10.50 10.18
C LEU A 32 -16.51 -11.73 9.60
N ASN A 33 -17.61 -11.52 8.86
CA ASN A 33 -18.49 -12.58 8.39
C ASN A 33 -18.43 -12.78 6.87
N GLN A 34 -17.51 -12.11 6.18
CA GLN A 34 -17.39 -12.15 4.72
C GLN A 34 -15.95 -12.46 4.30
N THR A 35 -15.78 -13.04 3.12
CA THR A 35 -14.47 -13.30 2.52
C THR A 35 -13.92 -12.03 1.85
N TRP A 36 -12.61 -11.98 1.57
CA TRP A 36 -12.02 -10.82 0.90
C TRP A 36 -12.52 -10.69 -0.53
N ALA A 37 -12.82 -11.80 -1.20
CA ALA A 37 -13.43 -11.78 -2.55
C ALA A 37 -14.83 -11.15 -2.54
N GLU A 38 -15.68 -11.52 -1.58
CA GLU A 38 -17.02 -10.93 -1.41
C GLU A 38 -16.92 -9.43 -1.09
N ALA A 39 -16.01 -9.06 -0.18
CA ALA A 39 -15.76 -7.68 0.18
C ALA A 39 -15.33 -6.83 -1.03
N LEU A 40 -14.47 -7.38 -1.89
CA LEU A 40 -14.01 -6.70 -3.09
C LEU A 40 -15.17 -6.41 -4.04
N GLU A 41 -16.05 -7.38 -4.31
CA GLU A 41 -17.18 -7.15 -5.22
C GLU A 41 -18.16 -6.10 -4.67
N VAL A 42 -18.36 -6.02 -3.35
CA VAL A 42 -19.17 -4.98 -2.72
C VAL A 42 -18.54 -3.59 -2.86
N GLN A 43 -17.21 -3.49 -2.76
CA GLN A 43 -16.49 -2.21 -2.76
C GLN A 43 -16.03 -1.76 -4.15
N LYS A 44 -15.97 -2.67 -5.13
CA LYS A 44 -15.65 -2.40 -6.54
C LYS A 44 -16.35 -1.20 -7.16
N PRO A 45 -17.67 -0.97 -6.96
CA PRO A 45 -18.33 0.22 -7.50
C PRO A 45 -17.86 1.54 -6.88
N LEU A 46 -17.22 1.50 -5.71
CA LEU A 46 -16.65 2.68 -5.03
C LEU A 46 -15.25 3.02 -5.55
N ILE A 47 -14.60 2.08 -6.25
CA ILE A 47 -13.27 2.29 -6.82
C ILE A 47 -13.39 3.21 -8.04
N SER A 48 -12.55 4.23 -8.09
CA SER A 48 -12.55 5.18 -9.20
C SER A 48 -12.23 4.50 -10.54
N LEU A 49 -12.79 5.03 -11.64
CA LEU A 49 -12.51 4.53 -12.99
C LEU A 49 -11.01 4.55 -13.33
N ALA A 50 -10.26 5.53 -12.82
CA ALA A 50 -8.81 5.61 -13.01
C ALA A 50 -8.09 4.45 -12.29
N SER A 51 -8.49 4.17 -11.05
CA SER A 51 -7.97 3.04 -10.27
C SER A 51 -8.30 1.69 -10.91
N LEU A 52 -9.51 1.52 -11.47
CA LEU A 52 -9.88 0.31 -12.21
C LEU A 52 -8.95 0.04 -13.39
N LYS A 53 -8.54 1.06 -14.14
CA LYS A 53 -7.55 0.90 -15.23
C LYS A 53 -6.19 0.42 -14.71
N ILE A 54 -5.78 0.89 -13.53
CA ILE A 54 -4.53 0.42 -12.89
C ILE A 54 -4.67 -1.06 -12.53
N ILE A 55 -5.82 -1.45 -11.95
CA ILE A 55 -6.13 -2.85 -11.62
C ILE A 55 -6.09 -3.74 -12.87
N GLU A 56 -6.71 -3.30 -13.97
CA GLU A 56 -6.67 -4.02 -15.26
C GLU A 56 -5.22 -4.17 -15.79
N ASN A 57 -4.41 -3.12 -15.68
CA ASN A 57 -3.00 -3.18 -16.08
C ASN A 57 -2.19 -4.15 -15.22
N ILE A 58 -2.42 -4.18 -13.91
CA ILE A 58 -1.78 -5.16 -13.00
C ILE A 58 -2.13 -6.58 -13.44
N GLN A 59 -3.38 -6.83 -13.82
CA GLN A 59 -3.85 -8.12 -14.32
C GLN A 59 -3.14 -8.52 -15.61
N LEU A 60 -3.16 -7.61 -16.59
CA LEU A 60 -2.59 -7.84 -17.90
C LEU A 60 -1.06 -8.06 -17.84
N LEU A 61 -0.37 -7.35 -16.94
CA LEU A 61 1.05 -7.58 -16.67
C LEU A 61 1.31 -8.98 -16.11
N HIS A 62 0.45 -9.47 -15.22
CA HIS A 62 0.57 -10.80 -14.65
C HIS A 62 0.25 -11.92 -15.64
N GLU A 63 -0.75 -11.73 -16.50
CA GLU A 63 -1.11 -12.66 -17.58
C GLU A 63 0.03 -12.79 -18.58
N ARG A 64 0.58 -11.66 -19.05
CA ARG A 64 1.65 -11.63 -20.05
C ARG A 64 3.06 -11.78 -19.48
N LYS A 65 3.20 -11.96 -18.16
CA LYS A 65 4.50 -12.17 -17.51
C LYS A 65 5.23 -13.37 -18.14
N HIS A 66 4.53 -14.48 -18.35
CA HIS A 66 5.16 -15.71 -18.86
C HIS A 66 5.71 -15.52 -20.28
N ASP A 67 4.89 -15.02 -21.20
CA ASP A 67 5.31 -14.80 -22.60
C ASP A 67 6.43 -13.77 -22.72
N ARG A 68 6.37 -12.70 -21.90
CA ARG A 68 7.43 -11.69 -21.85
C ARG A 68 8.73 -12.28 -21.33
N ASP A 69 8.68 -13.01 -20.23
CA ASP A 69 9.87 -13.55 -19.58
C ASP A 69 10.51 -14.65 -20.47
N GLU A 70 9.71 -15.45 -21.18
CA GLU A 70 10.21 -16.42 -22.17
C GLU A 70 10.85 -15.75 -23.38
N HIS A 71 10.22 -14.70 -23.93
CA HIS A 71 10.82 -13.93 -25.03
C HIS A 71 12.15 -13.28 -24.61
N LEU A 72 12.19 -12.71 -23.40
CA LEU A 72 13.41 -12.11 -22.87
C LEU A 72 14.52 -13.15 -22.67
N ARG A 73 14.17 -14.36 -22.21
CA ARG A 73 15.09 -15.48 -22.08
C ARG A 73 15.69 -15.85 -23.45
N GLN A 74 14.86 -15.91 -24.48
CA GLN A 74 15.31 -16.22 -25.83
C GLN A 74 16.29 -15.16 -26.36
N VAL A 75 15.98 -13.87 -26.18
CA VAL A 75 16.87 -12.76 -26.57
C VAL A 75 18.20 -12.82 -25.82
N LEU A 76 18.19 -13.15 -24.53
CA LEU A 76 19.42 -13.32 -23.74
C LEU A 76 20.27 -14.49 -24.23
N VAL A 77 19.65 -15.63 -24.56
CA VAL A 77 20.36 -16.80 -25.12
C VAL A 77 20.98 -16.47 -26.47
N GLU A 78 20.24 -15.79 -27.35
CA GLU A 78 20.73 -15.35 -28.66
C GLU A 78 21.90 -14.36 -28.50
N ALA A 79 21.80 -13.40 -27.58
CA ALA A 79 22.87 -12.44 -27.31
C ALA A 79 24.12 -13.08 -26.69
N GLN A 80 23.99 -14.16 -25.91
CA GLN A 80 25.11 -14.93 -25.37
C GLN A 80 25.87 -15.71 -26.45
N SER A 81 25.20 -16.07 -27.56
CA SER A 81 25.84 -16.81 -28.64
C SER A 81 26.80 -15.95 -29.49
N ASP A 82 26.62 -14.63 -29.49
CA ASP A 82 27.40 -13.69 -30.31
C ASP A 82 28.48 -12.90 -29.53
N ASN A 83 28.48 -12.86 -28.20
CA ASN A 83 29.59 -12.33 -27.39
C ASN A 83 29.46 -12.69 -25.89
N SER A 84 30.61 -12.74 -25.19
CA SER A 84 30.75 -12.99 -23.74
C SER A 84 29.97 -11.97 -22.89
N ILE A 85 28.70 -12.24 -22.57
CA ILE A 85 27.92 -11.46 -21.61
C ILE A 85 28.40 -11.82 -20.19
N ASP A 86 28.70 -10.80 -19.39
CA ASP A 86 29.11 -10.94 -17.98
C ASP A 86 27.99 -11.63 -17.17
N PRO A 87 28.23 -12.79 -16.52
CA PRO A 87 27.22 -13.56 -15.80
C PRO A 87 26.51 -12.77 -14.67
N VAL A 88 27.08 -11.65 -14.22
CA VAL A 88 26.46 -10.73 -13.25
C VAL A 88 25.23 -10.02 -13.83
N LEU A 89 25.16 -9.84 -15.16
CA LEU A 89 24.04 -9.17 -15.83
C LEU A 89 22.91 -10.11 -16.23
N ILE A 90 23.03 -11.41 -15.94
CA ILE A 90 21.94 -12.38 -16.14
C ILE A 90 21.00 -12.22 -14.94
N PRO A 91 19.83 -11.59 -15.10
CA PRO A 91 18.91 -11.42 -13.99
C PRO A 91 18.41 -12.82 -13.59
N ASN A 92 18.39 -13.09 -12.28
CA ASN A 92 17.94 -14.37 -11.76
C ASN A 92 16.40 -14.44 -11.88
N TYR A 93 15.90 -14.77 -13.07
CA TYR A 93 14.47 -14.91 -13.35
C TYR A 93 13.84 -16.14 -12.68
N TYR A 94 14.65 -16.97 -12.00
CA TYR A 94 14.27 -18.19 -11.29
C TYR A 94 13.79 -17.96 -9.85
N GLU A 95 13.34 -16.75 -9.49
CA GLU A 95 12.37 -16.69 -8.39
C GLU A 95 11.08 -17.34 -8.91
N GLU A 96 11.05 -18.69 -8.84
CA GLU A 96 9.82 -19.40 -8.56
C GLU A 96 9.08 -18.59 -7.52
N ASP A 97 7.79 -18.37 -7.79
CA ASP A 97 6.89 -17.61 -6.94
C ASP A 97 6.86 -18.26 -5.56
N GLN A 98 7.85 -17.94 -4.68
CA GLN A 98 7.95 -18.40 -3.30
C GLN A 98 6.77 -17.89 -2.45
N ASN A 99 5.83 -17.20 -3.08
CA ASN A 99 4.51 -16.83 -2.56
C ASN A 99 3.62 -18.04 -2.21
N THR A 100 4.10 -19.29 -2.23
CA THR A 100 3.46 -20.46 -1.62
C THR A 100 3.66 -20.56 -0.11
N GLU A 101 4.40 -19.66 0.54
CA GLU A 101 4.34 -19.58 2.01
C GLU A 101 2.93 -19.11 2.43
N ASP A 102 2.27 -19.96 3.21
CA ASP A 102 0.89 -19.78 3.70
C ASP A 102 0.77 -18.45 4.45
N ASP A 103 0.21 -17.45 3.75
CA ASP A 103 -0.21 -16.17 4.29
C ASP A 103 -1.40 -16.40 5.25
N TYR A 104 -1.13 -16.84 6.49
CA TYR A 104 -2.19 -17.03 7.48
C TYR A 104 -2.96 -15.70 7.66
N PRO A 105 -4.28 -15.68 7.38
CA PRO A 105 -5.05 -14.44 7.34
C PRO A 105 -5.01 -13.71 8.69
N GLU A 106 -4.98 -14.46 9.79
CA GLU A 106 -4.91 -13.94 11.16
C GLU A 106 -3.59 -13.19 11.44
N GLN A 107 -2.46 -13.74 10.98
CA GLN A 107 -1.14 -13.14 11.18
C GLN A 107 -0.99 -11.84 10.39
N LEU A 108 -1.65 -11.76 9.23
CA LEU A 108 -1.64 -10.59 8.37
C LEU A 108 -2.60 -9.51 8.85
N LEU A 109 -3.75 -9.89 9.39
CA LEU A 109 -4.64 -8.97 10.12
C LEU A 109 -3.91 -8.35 11.32
N GLN A 110 -3.12 -9.14 12.03
CA GLN A 110 -2.29 -8.66 13.13
C GLN A 110 -1.23 -7.67 12.65
N MET A 111 -0.51 -7.98 11.57
CA MET A 111 0.45 -7.04 10.96
C MET A 111 -0.20 -5.71 10.52
N LEU A 112 -1.36 -5.76 9.86
CA LEU A 112 -2.08 -4.57 9.43
C LEU A 112 -2.56 -3.74 10.62
N SER A 113 -2.98 -4.39 11.71
CA SER A 113 -3.33 -3.73 12.97
C SER A 113 -2.13 -2.98 13.57
N ILE A 114 -0.96 -3.60 13.59
CA ILE A 114 0.29 -2.98 14.09
C ILE A 114 0.66 -1.75 13.26
N VAL A 115 0.59 -1.86 11.93
CA VAL A 115 0.86 -0.72 11.03
C VAL A 115 -0.13 0.41 11.30
N ASN A 116 -1.42 0.10 11.45
CA ASN A 116 -2.43 1.11 11.76
C ASN A 116 -2.12 1.84 13.07
N GLU A 117 -1.82 1.10 14.13
CA GLU A 117 -1.51 1.66 15.44
C GLU A 117 -0.24 2.53 15.41
N ALA A 118 0.83 2.05 14.76
CA ALA A 118 2.07 2.81 14.59
C ALA A 118 1.84 4.13 13.81
N THR A 119 1.06 4.07 12.75
CA THR A 119 0.77 5.25 11.90
C THR A 119 -0.10 6.25 12.66
N THR A 120 -1.09 5.78 13.41
CA THR A 120 -1.98 6.63 14.22
C THR A 120 -1.22 7.32 15.35
N ASN A 121 -0.31 6.59 16.01
CA ASN A 121 0.55 7.13 17.06
C ASN A 121 1.53 8.18 16.51
N ALA A 122 2.12 7.93 15.33
CA ALA A 122 3.00 8.89 14.67
C ALA A 122 2.26 10.18 14.29
N TYR A 123 1.05 10.07 13.75
CA TYR A 123 0.23 11.24 13.40
C TYR A 123 -0.19 12.04 14.65
N SER A 124 -0.56 11.34 15.72
CA SER A 124 -0.95 11.96 16.99
C SER A 124 0.23 12.67 17.67
N ALA A 125 1.43 12.10 17.59
CA ALA A 125 2.66 12.71 18.10
C ALA A 125 3.09 13.97 17.31
N LEU A 126 2.80 14.01 16.00
CA LEU A 126 3.10 15.15 15.13
C LEU A 126 2.14 16.33 15.37
N ASN A 127 0.83 16.05 15.45
CA ASN A 127 -0.19 17.08 15.61
C ASN A 127 -0.18 17.71 17.01
N GLY A 128 0.11 16.93 18.07
CA GLY A 128 0.15 17.46 19.43
C GLY A 128 1.25 18.51 19.64
N ASN A 129 2.45 18.30 19.11
CA ASN A 129 3.60 19.14 19.43
C ASN A 129 3.65 20.45 18.64
N GLN A 130 3.23 20.44 17.37
CA GLN A 130 3.45 21.60 16.50
C GLN A 130 2.40 22.68 16.71
N GLU A 131 1.12 22.31 16.84
CA GLU A 131 0.02 23.26 17.10
C GLU A 131 0.14 23.90 18.50
N GLN A 132 0.50 23.11 19.52
CA GLN A 132 0.73 23.61 20.87
C GLN A 132 1.89 24.61 20.92
N ARG A 133 2.94 24.38 20.12
CA ARG A 133 4.10 25.27 20.04
C ARG A 133 3.75 26.60 19.34
N TYR A 134 2.98 26.56 18.24
CA TYR A 134 2.45 27.77 17.63
C TYR A 134 1.56 28.59 18.57
N LEU A 135 0.69 27.92 19.33
CA LEU A 135 -0.16 28.56 20.34
C LEU A 135 0.67 29.23 21.45
N TYR A 136 1.68 28.53 21.95
CA TYR A 136 2.59 29.06 22.97
C TYR A 136 3.37 30.27 22.45
N ASP A 137 3.96 30.16 21.26
CA ASP A 137 4.73 31.25 20.64
C ASP A 137 3.84 32.47 20.36
N ALA A 138 2.59 32.26 19.95
CA ALA A 138 1.62 33.33 19.73
C ALA A 138 1.22 34.04 21.04
N LEU A 139 0.96 33.28 22.11
CA LEU A 139 0.65 33.84 23.43
C LEU A 139 1.85 34.62 24.00
N GLN A 140 3.06 34.09 23.84
CA GLN A 140 4.28 34.76 24.28
C GLN A 140 4.54 36.05 23.49
N ALA A 141 4.29 36.06 22.18
CA ALA A 141 4.40 37.26 21.37
C ALA A 141 3.37 38.34 21.77
N ILE A 142 2.17 37.94 22.17
CA ILE A 142 1.14 38.85 22.68
C ILE A 142 1.56 39.47 24.01
N ASP A 143 2.09 38.67 24.94
CA ASP A 143 2.57 39.12 26.25
C ASP A 143 3.74 40.11 26.11
N ASN A 144 4.70 39.80 25.23
CA ASN A 144 5.86 40.64 24.97
C ASN A 144 5.55 41.99 24.29
N THR A 145 4.38 42.12 23.65
CA THR A 145 4.03 43.36 22.94
C THR A 145 3.24 44.33 23.80
N ASP A 146 2.89 43.97 25.04
CA ASP A 146 2.14 44.78 26.02
C ASP A 146 0.87 45.45 25.43
N ARG A 147 0.38 44.89 24.31
CA ARG A 147 -0.55 45.57 23.39
C ARG A 147 -1.96 45.67 23.97
N PHE A 148 -2.26 44.84 24.98
CA PHE A 148 -3.54 44.78 25.68
C PHE A 148 -3.46 45.30 27.13
N ALA A 149 -2.31 45.79 27.60
CA ALA A 149 -2.19 46.36 28.95
C ALA A 149 -3.13 47.58 29.18
N LEU A 150 -3.45 48.29 28.10
CA LEU A 150 -4.38 49.44 28.11
C LEU A 150 -5.87 49.06 28.17
N LEU A 151 -6.23 47.78 28.01
CA LEU A 151 -7.64 47.32 28.03
C LEU A 151 -8.10 46.85 29.41
N ASN A 152 -7.17 46.65 30.36
CA ASN A 152 -7.46 46.22 31.72
C ASN A 152 -7.38 47.36 32.76
N GLY A 153 -7.32 48.61 32.30
CA GLY A 153 -7.23 49.81 33.14
C GLY A 153 -8.38 50.78 32.87
N GLU A 154 -9.61 50.41 33.23
CA GLU A 154 -10.71 51.28 33.67
C GLU A 154 -11.83 50.45 34.33
#